data_AF-A0A1I3EYZ9-F1
#
_entry.id   AF-A0A1I3EYZ9-F1
#
_cell.length_a   1.000
_cell.length_b   1.000
_cell.length_c   1.000
_cell.angle_alpha   90.00
_cell.angle_beta   90.00
_cell.angle_gamma   90.00
#
_symmetry.space_group_name_H-M   'P 1'
#
loop_
_entity.id
_entity.type
_entity.pdbx_description
1 polymer ?
#
loop_
_entity_poly.entity_id
_entity_poly.type
_entity_poly.pdbx_seq_one_letter_code
_entity_poly.pdbx_strand_id
1 'polypeptide(L)'
;MKSSIVRSVAVAAACAAGLSASLTTLPAVAAPSDAAAAKTAVTNFGYKASVFGTKVRVNNVELRTLRDANLQMPCTRKVGVDKAQPSIVSVPLAIGNDLIKVAASTSTSNTYRNAAKGINGVRAVNTVADIALGGEIAGVPTPVLKVEGLQSVADSFFDAKANGGKGAFKSDSSFGYRGLSLDLPEGNPISDTLNTLFDALGVPADQVFELVNVPVATLVDVLSSVGTITIPGLGAISLGTENPRVGKNFASSEAYALKLLVDATGEETVLQLGRASSRISRPVPAGVFRSTMSALELSAIGGLVSLGGISQSSIPCEGTFGKTRSIETGSASLINDQLGITLSDIKYLYSGRQDRTSGRGFTSSTIGSVNINVPNTLDIVIEGLTSKVALVPTQPGERVRTKLTTTFAKVLVNGEDVTSLIKRGRGYDFGDGIIKMLVEQERSFYGTKVNGLAITIPAVETTINLNQVSARFLGGNN
;
A
#
# COMPACT_ATOMS: atom_id res chain seq x y z
N MET A 1 -15.30 20.72 -61.05
CA MET A 1 -16.65 20.81 -60.45
C MET A 1 -16.99 19.43 -59.92
N LYS A 2 -17.05 19.25 -58.58
CA LYS A 2 -18.28 19.02 -57.78
C LYS A 2 -19.05 17.77 -58.28
N SER A 3 -19.41 16.75 -57.51
CA SER A 3 -19.58 16.57 -56.06
C SER A 3 -19.67 15.04 -55.78
N SER A 4 -19.18 14.51 -54.65
CA SER A 4 -19.96 14.04 -53.47
C SER A 4 -20.63 12.65 -53.67
N ILE A 5 -20.85 11.73 -52.72
CA ILE A 5 -20.73 11.65 -51.26
C ILE A 5 -20.73 10.16 -50.84
N VAL A 6 -20.14 9.92 -49.68
CA VAL A 6 -20.11 8.77 -48.75
C VAL A 6 -21.38 7.91 -48.65
N ARG A 7 -21.23 6.60 -48.37
CA ARG A 7 -22.17 5.85 -47.50
C ARG A 7 -21.48 4.85 -46.57
N SER A 8 -21.63 5.13 -45.29
CA SER A 8 -21.36 4.29 -44.13
C SER A 8 -22.49 3.27 -43.95
N VAL A 9 -22.17 2.06 -43.49
CA VAL A 9 -23.13 1.02 -43.13
C VAL A 9 -23.39 1.08 -41.63
N ALA A 10 -24.65 1.31 -41.25
CA ALA A 10 -25.18 1.05 -39.92
C ALA A 10 -26.16 -0.11 -40.04
N VAL A 11 -26.01 -1.14 -39.22
CA VAL A 11 -27.03 -2.17 -39.02
C VAL A 11 -27.39 -2.17 -37.55
N ALA A 12 -28.67 -1.90 -37.31
CA ALA A 12 -29.34 -1.91 -36.04
C ALA A 12 -29.67 -3.34 -35.59
N ALA A 13 -29.72 -3.57 -34.29
CA ALA A 13 -30.49 -4.65 -33.70
C ALA A 13 -31.36 -4.05 -32.59
N ALA A 14 -32.67 -4.11 -32.80
CA ALA A 14 -33.72 -3.79 -31.85
C ALA A 14 -34.45 -5.09 -31.49
N CYS A 15 -34.79 -5.24 -30.20
CA CYS A 15 -35.87 -6.05 -29.61
C CYS A 15 -35.61 -6.06 -28.09
N ALA A 16 -36.55 -5.93 -27.16
CA ALA A 16 -37.98 -5.62 -27.18
C ALA A 16 -38.31 -5.07 -25.77
N ALA A 17 -39.27 -4.16 -25.68
CA ALA A 17 -39.79 -3.64 -24.43
C ALA A 17 -40.99 -4.47 -23.93
N GLY A 18 -41.14 -4.59 -22.61
CA GLY A 18 -42.44 -4.75 -21.97
C GLY A 18 -42.51 -5.82 -20.88
N LEU A 19 -42.38 -5.41 -19.61
CA LEU A 19 -43.42 -5.61 -18.60
C LEU A 19 -43.06 -4.81 -17.32
N SER A 20 -43.98 -3.91 -17.00
CA SER A 20 -44.00 -2.95 -15.92
C SER A 20 -44.17 -3.61 -14.55
N ALA A 21 -43.27 -3.29 -13.61
CA ALA A 21 -43.53 -3.39 -12.18
C ALA A 21 -42.88 -2.18 -11.48
N SER A 22 -43.69 -1.51 -10.68
CA SER A 22 -43.46 -0.24 -10.01
C SER A 22 -42.25 -0.30 -9.07
N LEU A 23 -41.11 0.25 -9.47
CA LEU A 23 -39.99 0.57 -8.58
C LEU A 23 -40.04 2.06 -8.27
N THR A 24 -40.33 2.36 -7.01
CA THR A 24 -40.17 3.68 -6.41
C THR A 24 -38.78 4.22 -6.73
N THR A 25 -38.74 5.38 -7.40
CA THR A 25 -37.53 6.08 -7.81
C THR A 25 -36.75 6.54 -6.58
N LEU A 26 -35.74 5.76 -6.17
CA LEU A 26 -34.60 6.31 -5.44
C LEU A 26 -33.92 7.34 -6.36
N PRO A 27 -33.46 8.49 -5.85
CA PRO A 27 -32.71 9.43 -6.68
C PRO A 27 -31.43 8.72 -7.10
N ALA A 28 -31.37 8.34 -8.38
CA ALA A 28 -30.11 7.97 -9.01
C ALA A 28 -29.18 9.17 -8.85
N VAL A 29 -28.13 9.00 -8.05
CA VAL A 29 -27.02 9.95 -8.03
C VAL A 29 -26.54 10.03 -9.46
N ALA A 30 -26.83 11.16 -10.11
CA ALA A 30 -26.43 11.41 -11.47
C ALA A 30 -24.92 11.19 -11.56
N ALA A 31 -24.51 10.14 -12.27
CA ALA A 31 -23.14 10.02 -12.74
C ALA A 31 -22.84 11.31 -13.51
N PRO A 32 -21.78 12.07 -13.16
CA PRO A 32 -21.49 13.31 -13.84
C PRO A 32 -21.30 13.03 -15.33
N SER A 33 -22.17 13.61 -16.14
CA SER A 33 -22.15 13.58 -17.60
C SER A 33 -20.83 14.13 -18.13
N ASP A 34 -20.17 13.37 -19.00
CA ASP A 34 -19.18 13.79 -20.00
C ASP A 34 -18.32 15.02 -19.63
N ALA A 35 -17.44 14.84 -18.64
CA ALA A 35 -16.20 15.61 -18.62
C ALA A 35 -15.33 15.09 -19.77
N ALA A 36 -15.29 15.83 -20.89
CA ALA A 36 -14.32 15.60 -21.97
C ALA A 36 -12.95 15.26 -21.36
N ALA A 37 -12.44 14.07 -21.66
CA ALA A 37 -11.20 13.54 -21.05
C ALA A 37 -10.14 14.65 -21.03
N ALA A 38 -9.78 15.10 -19.82
CA ALA A 38 -8.92 16.26 -19.66
C ALA A 38 -7.59 15.98 -20.37
N LYS A 39 -7.26 16.77 -21.41
CA LYS A 39 -6.02 16.59 -22.19
C LYS A 39 -4.83 16.48 -21.24
N THR A 40 -4.13 15.35 -21.30
CA THR A 40 -2.95 15.12 -20.47
C THR A 40 -1.92 16.22 -20.69
N ALA A 41 -1.44 16.86 -19.62
CA ALA A 41 -0.47 17.95 -19.70
C ALA A 41 0.62 17.81 -18.64
N VAL A 42 1.85 18.22 -18.97
CA VAL A 42 2.96 18.26 -18.02
C VAL A 42 2.90 19.56 -17.21
N THR A 43 3.07 19.46 -15.89
CA THR A 43 3.03 20.59 -14.96
C THR A 43 4.32 20.69 -14.14
N ASN A 44 4.45 21.75 -13.33
CA ASN A 44 5.55 21.91 -12.37
C ASN A 44 5.23 21.32 -10.98
N PHE A 45 4.25 20.43 -10.92
CA PHE A 45 3.86 19.69 -9.72
C PHE A 45 4.25 18.22 -9.86
N GLY A 46 4.62 17.62 -8.73
CA GLY A 46 4.74 16.18 -8.59
C GLY A 46 3.47 15.63 -7.94
N TYR A 47 2.80 14.69 -8.61
CA TYR A 47 1.62 13.98 -8.13
C TYR A 47 1.98 12.54 -7.79
N LYS A 48 1.39 12.02 -6.71
CA LYS A 48 1.51 10.63 -6.30
C LYS A 48 0.22 10.19 -5.63
N ALA A 49 -0.19 8.96 -5.88
CA ALA A 49 -1.28 8.32 -5.17
C ALA A 49 -0.93 6.86 -4.86
N SER A 50 -1.48 6.36 -3.77
CA SER A 50 -1.28 4.98 -3.30
C SER A 50 -2.58 4.52 -2.66
N VAL A 51 -3.22 3.53 -3.27
CA VAL A 51 -4.57 3.10 -2.93
C VAL A 51 -4.61 1.58 -2.90
N PHE A 52 -5.24 0.99 -1.89
CA PHE A 52 -5.47 -0.45 -1.83
C PHE A 52 -6.75 -0.74 -1.05
N GLY A 53 -7.43 -1.83 -1.39
CA GLY A 53 -8.61 -2.30 -0.68
C GLY A 53 -8.23 -2.99 0.62
N THR A 54 -7.33 -3.96 0.54
CA THR A 54 -6.90 -4.76 1.69
C THR A 54 -5.40 -4.80 1.77
N LYS A 55 -4.87 -4.88 2.99
CA LYS A 55 -3.46 -5.18 3.25
C LYS A 55 -3.34 -5.89 4.58
N VAL A 56 -2.65 -7.03 4.58
CA VAL A 56 -2.37 -7.82 5.77
C VAL A 56 -0.88 -7.72 6.09
N ARG A 57 -0.55 -7.49 7.36
CA ARG A 57 0.80 -7.64 7.89
C ARG A 57 0.79 -8.63 9.04
N VAL A 58 1.80 -9.47 9.12
CA VAL A 58 2.07 -10.37 10.24
C VAL A 58 3.49 -10.08 10.68
N ASN A 59 3.71 -9.76 11.96
CA ASN A 59 5.03 -9.42 12.52
C ASN A 59 5.82 -8.42 11.65
N ASN A 60 5.11 -7.38 11.21
CA ASN A 60 5.62 -6.30 10.37
C ASN A 60 6.06 -6.70 8.94
N VAL A 61 5.81 -7.94 8.52
CA VAL A 61 5.95 -8.43 7.15
C VAL A 61 4.60 -8.36 6.45
N GLU A 62 4.54 -7.73 5.30
CA GLU A 62 3.31 -7.63 4.51
C GLU A 62 3.11 -8.84 3.60
N LEU A 63 1.89 -9.37 3.59
CA LEU A 63 1.46 -10.41 2.67
C LEU A 63 0.97 -9.74 1.38
N ARG A 64 1.89 -9.53 0.43
CA ARG A 64 1.63 -8.73 -0.78
C ARG A 64 0.63 -9.37 -1.72
N THR A 65 0.51 -10.69 -1.70
CA THR A 65 -0.49 -11.45 -2.47
C THR A 65 -1.92 -11.17 -2.00
N LEU A 66 -2.08 -10.76 -0.75
CA LEU A 66 -3.39 -10.44 -0.16
C LEU A 66 -3.68 -8.94 -0.27
N ARG A 67 -2.82 -8.18 -0.95
CA ARG A 67 -3.03 -6.76 -1.18
C ARG A 67 -3.94 -6.54 -2.37
N ASP A 68 -5.24 -6.43 -2.10
CA ASP A 68 -6.27 -6.30 -3.14
C ASP A 68 -6.42 -4.86 -3.67
N ALA A 69 -6.89 -4.75 -4.92
CA ALA A 69 -7.06 -3.51 -5.68
C ALA A 69 -5.87 -2.55 -5.51
N ASN A 70 -4.64 -3.07 -5.49
CA ASN A 70 -3.44 -2.28 -5.19
C ASN A 70 -3.07 -1.36 -6.36
N LEU A 71 -3.53 -0.12 -6.29
CA LEU A 71 -3.20 0.92 -7.26
C LEU A 71 -2.09 1.83 -6.72
N GLN A 72 -0.90 1.70 -7.32
CA GLN A 72 0.19 2.62 -7.08
C GLN A 72 0.33 3.55 -8.29
N MET A 73 0.12 4.85 -8.11
CA MET A 73 0.49 5.87 -9.08
C MET A 73 1.88 6.39 -8.73
N PRO A 74 2.95 5.95 -9.44
CA PRO A 74 4.29 6.45 -9.19
C PRO A 74 4.34 7.95 -9.46
N CYS A 75 5.27 8.65 -8.82
CA CYS A 75 5.41 10.09 -8.99
C CYS A 75 5.37 10.52 -10.45
N THR A 76 4.48 11.45 -10.80
CA THR A 76 4.30 11.94 -12.17
C THR A 76 4.15 13.46 -12.18
N ARG A 77 4.46 14.09 -13.32
CA ARG A 77 4.19 15.52 -13.56
C ARG A 77 2.94 15.75 -14.39
N LYS A 78 2.36 14.68 -14.90
CA LYS A 78 1.21 14.70 -15.80
C LYS A 78 -0.07 14.89 -15.00
N VAL A 79 -0.90 15.84 -15.41
CA VAL A 79 -2.31 15.95 -15.04
C VAL A 79 -3.17 15.28 -16.11
N GLY A 80 -4.42 14.91 -15.79
CA GLY A 80 -5.29 14.14 -16.68
C GLY A 80 -4.86 12.68 -16.78
N VAL A 81 -4.18 12.17 -15.75
CA VAL A 81 -3.90 10.73 -15.61
C VAL A 81 -4.97 10.13 -14.71
N ASP A 82 -5.72 9.21 -15.29
CA ASP A 82 -6.73 8.39 -14.64
C ASP A 82 -6.26 6.95 -14.57
N LYS A 83 -6.42 6.33 -13.41
CA LYS A 83 -6.17 4.89 -13.23
C LYS A 83 -7.24 4.29 -12.34
N ALA A 84 -7.65 3.09 -12.69
CA ALA A 84 -8.49 2.24 -11.87
C ALA A 84 -7.84 0.85 -11.78
N GLN A 85 -7.98 0.21 -10.64
CA GLN A 85 -7.58 -1.16 -10.40
C GLN A 85 -8.73 -1.85 -9.68
N PRO A 86 -9.44 -2.78 -10.33
CA PRO A 86 -10.40 -3.63 -9.65
C PRO A 86 -9.69 -4.70 -8.82
N SER A 87 -10.48 -5.37 -7.98
CA SER A 87 -10.08 -6.56 -7.23
C SER A 87 -9.60 -7.67 -8.16
N ILE A 88 -8.63 -8.47 -7.70
CA ILE A 88 -8.11 -9.62 -8.44
C ILE A 88 -8.88 -10.92 -8.08
N VAL A 89 -9.97 -10.82 -7.33
CA VAL A 89 -10.77 -11.93 -6.74
C VAL A 89 -10.18 -12.43 -5.42
N SER A 90 -11.10 -12.69 -4.49
CA SER A 90 -10.94 -13.19 -3.12
C SER A 90 -10.08 -14.46 -3.06
N VAL A 91 -8.76 -14.31 -2.94
CA VAL A 91 -7.88 -15.41 -2.57
C VAL A 91 -8.16 -15.71 -1.10
N PRO A 92 -8.61 -16.94 -0.75
CA PRO A 92 -8.68 -17.37 0.64
C PRO A 92 -7.32 -17.05 1.28
N LEU A 93 -7.31 -16.37 2.41
CA LEU A 93 -6.06 -16.11 3.12
C LEU A 93 -5.42 -17.48 3.40
N ALA A 94 -4.38 -17.85 2.66
CA ALA A 94 -3.65 -19.11 2.83
C ALA A 94 -2.86 -19.15 4.15
N ILE A 95 -3.25 -18.33 5.13
CA ILE A 95 -2.77 -18.27 6.50
C ILE A 95 -3.71 -19.08 7.39
N GLY A 96 -4.32 -20.17 6.89
CA GLY A 96 -5.22 -21.03 7.68
C GLY A 96 -6.30 -20.31 8.48
N ASN A 97 -6.72 -19.12 8.04
CA ASN A 97 -7.53 -18.21 8.85
C ASN A 97 -8.76 -17.78 8.04
N ASP A 98 -9.81 -18.59 8.17
CA ASP A 98 -11.14 -18.36 7.58
C ASP A 98 -11.89 -17.16 8.20
N LEU A 99 -11.28 -16.47 9.17
CA LEU A 99 -11.89 -15.37 9.92
C LEU A 99 -11.95 -14.06 9.15
N ILE A 100 -11.27 -13.89 8.01
CA ILE A 100 -11.29 -12.62 7.28
C ILE A 100 -11.74 -12.86 5.85
N LYS A 101 -12.97 -12.46 5.56
CA LYS A 101 -13.57 -12.50 4.23
C LYS A 101 -13.73 -11.07 3.73
N VAL A 102 -12.99 -10.71 2.68
CA VAL A 102 -13.10 -9.39 2.03
C VAL A 102 -13.71 -9.58 0.65
N ALA A 103 -14.83 -8.92 0.39
CA ALA A 103 -15.44 -8.87 -0.93
C ALA A 103 -14.63 -7.97 -1.88
N ALA A 104 -15.06 -7.93 -3.14
CA ALA A 104 -14.37 -7.16 -4.17
C ALA A 104 -14.17 -5.69 -3.76
N SER A 105 -12.95 -5.20 -3.98
CA SER A 105 -12.60 -3.79 -3.83
C SER A 105 -12.25 -3.14 -5.16
N THR A 106 -12.33 -1.81 -5.23
CA THR A 106 -11.91 -1.03 -6.40
C THR A 106 -11.13 0.19 -5.93
N SER A 107 -9.96 0.39 -6.51
CA SER A 107 -9.13 1.57 -6.27
C SER A 107 -9.07 2.43 -7.50
N THR A 108 -9.23 3.74 -7.32
CA THR A 108 -9.08 4.73 -8.38
C THR A 108 -8.15 5.86 -7.96
N SER A 109 -7.46 6.45 -8.94
CA SER A 109 -6.68 7.66 -8.74
C SER A 109 -6.76 8.54 -9.98
N ASN A 110 -6.96 9.83 -9.76
CA ASN A 110 -7.01 10.85 -10.81
C ASN A 110 -6.07 12.01 -10.47
N THR A 111 -5.35 12.49 -11.47
CA THR A 111 -4.70 13.81 -11.42
C THR A 111 -5.52 14.79 -12.23
N TYR A 112 -5.83 15.95 -11.66
CA TYR A 112 -6.72 16.91 -12.30
C TYR A 112 -6.12 18.31 -12.32
N ARG A 113 -6.63 19.10 -13.27
CA ARG A 113 -6.37 20.54 -13.37
C ARG A 113 -7.66 21.26 -13.72
N ASN A 114 -8.02 22.25 -12.90
CA ASN A 114 -9.03 23.24 -13.25
C ASN A 114 -8.34 24.58 -13.53
N ALA A 115 -8.10 24.87 -14.82
CA ALA A 115 -7.39 26.08 -15.22
C ALA A 115 -8.15 27.36 -14.85
N ALA A 116 -9.49 27.36 -14.97
CA ALA A 116 -10.32 28.51 -14.63
C ALA A 116 -10.24 28.86 -13.13
N LYS A 117 -10.18 27.85 -12.26
CA LYS A 117 -10.02 28.04 -10.80
C LYS A 117 -8.56 28.11 -10.35
N GLY A 118 -7.60 27.81 -11.22
CA GLY A 118 -6.17 27.75 -10.86
C GLY A 118 -5.83 26.56 -9.95
N ILE A 119 -6.60 25.48 -10.03
CA ILE A 119 -6.45 24.30 -9.17
C ILE A 119 -5.69 23.19 -9.90
N ASN A 120 -4.72 22.57 -9.23
CA ASN A 120 -4.11 21.31 -9.65
C ASN A 120 -4.17 20.34 -8.48
N GLY A 121 -4.48 19.07 -8.71
CA GLY A 121 -4.63 18.13 -7.60
C GLY A 121 -4.48 16.68 -8.01
N VAL A 122 -4.48 15.84 -6.99
CA VAL A 122 -4.52 14.40 -7.11
C VAL A 122 -5.49 13.84 -6.08
N ARG A 123 -6.44 13.05 -6.58
CA ARG A 123 -7.44 12.37 -5.78
C ARG A 123 -7.24 10.87 -5.85
N ALA A 124 -7.36 10.23 -4.71
CA ALA A 124 -7.36 8.78 -4.53
C ALA A 124 -8.68 8.36 -3.89
N VAL A 125 -9.29 7.29 -4.40
CA VAL A 125 -10.51 6.71 -3.82
C VAL A 125 -10.38 5.20 -3.78
N ASN A 126 -10.66 4.61 -2.62
CA ASN A 126 -10.91 3.18 -2.51
C ASN A 126 -12.37 2.93 -2.14
N THR A 127 -12.95 1.91 -2.73
CA THR A 127 -14.23 1.35 -2.30
C THR A 127 -14.03 -0.14 -2.04
N VAL A 128 -14.39 -0.63 -0.85
CA VAL A 128 -14.54 -2.06 -0.56
C VAL A 128 -16.03 -2.34 -0.45
N ALA A 129 -16.51 -3.44 -1.03
CA ALA A 129 -17.90 -3.85 -0.89
C ALA A 129 -18.18 -4.29 0.55
N ASP A 130 -18.25 -5.59 0.82
CA ASP A 130 -18.57 -6.09 2.14
C ASP A 130 -17.38 -6.83 2.76
N ILE A 131 -17.25 -6.74 4.08
CA ILE A 131 -16.20 -7.40 4.84
C ILE A 131 -16.86 -8.15 5.98
N ALA A 132 -16.47 -9.40 6.21
CA ALA A 132 -16.82 -10.16 7.39
C ALA A 132 -15.54 -10.57 8.13
N LEU A 133 -15.51 -10.34 9.45
CA LEU A 133 -14.35 -10.52 10.32
C LEU A 133 -14.76 -11.33 11.55
N GLY A 134 -14.21 -12.51 11.72
CA GLY A 134 -14.60 -13.47 12.74
C GLY A 134 -15.22 -14.73 12.15
N GLY A 135 -15.60 -15.66 13.02
CA GLY A 135 -16.06 -16.99 12.62
C GLY A 135 -15.68 -18.01 13.68
N GLU A 136 -14.99 -19.07 13.30
CA GLU A 136 -14.59 -20.14 14.23
C GLU A 136 -13.07 -20.19 14.36
N ILE A 137 -12.57 -20.17 15.61
CA ILE A 137 -11.14 -20.31 15.92
C ILE A 137 -10.95 -21.60 16.72
N ALA A 138 -10.23 -22.56 16.16
CA ALA A 138 -9.90 -23.82 16.83
C ALA A 138 -11.13 -24.53 17.46
N GLY A 139 -12.29 -24.53 16.78
CA GLY A 139 -13.52 -25.13 17.30
C GLY A 139 -14.41 -24.20 18.13
N VAL A 140 -13.96 -22.97 18.42
CA VAL A 140 -14.68 -22.02 19.25
C VAL A 140 -15.31 -20.93 18.39
N PRO A 141 -16.64 -20.74 18.43
CA PRO A 141 -17.30 -19.68 17.68
C PRO A 141 -16.98 -18.32 18.31
N THR A 142 -16.63 -17.37 17.47
CA THR A 142 -16.27 -15.98 17.80
C THR A 142 -17.27 -15.01 17.17
N PRO A 143 -17.41 -13.78 17.70
CA PRO A 143 -18.21 -12.74 17.07
C PRO A 143 -17.83 -12.51 15.60
N VAL A 144 -18.78 -12.13 14.74
CA VAL A 144 -18.52 -11.78 13.33
C VAL A 144 -18.87 -10.32 13.08
N LEU A 145 -17.87 -9.46 12.86
CA LEU A 145 -18.08 -8.08 12.44
C LEU A 145 -18.30 -8.02 10.93
N LYS A 146 -19.46 -7.52 10.50
CA LYS A 146 -19.79 -7.24 9.11
C LYS A 146 -19.71 -5.74 8.82
N VAL A 147 -19.00 -5.37 7.78
CA VAL A 147 -18.85 -3.97 7.33
C VAL A 147 -19.27 -3.87 5.88
N GLU A 148 -20.23 -3.02 5.57
CA GLU A 148 -20.79 -2.86 4.22
C GLU A 148 -20.39 -1.53 3.60
N GLY A 149 -19.99 -1.57 2.33
CA GLY A 149 -19.73 -0.42 1.47
C GLY A 149 -18.71 0.58 2.02
N LEU A 150 -17.52 0.12 2.43
CA LEU A 150 -16.44 1.00 2.88
C LEU A 150 -15.94 1.88 1.73
N GLN A 151 -15.75 3.16 2.02
CA GLN A 151 -15.12 4.10 1.11
C GLN A 151 -14.08 4.93 1.84
N SER A 152 -12.98 5.22 1.16
CA SER A 152 -11.99 6.18 1.61
C SER A 152 -11.54 7.07 0.48
N VAL A 153 -11.45 8.37 0.76
CA VAL A 153 -11.09 9.41 -0.18
C VAL A 153 -9.92 10.20 0.39
N ALA A 154 -8.92 10.44 -0.44
CA ALA A 154 -7.80 11.32 -0.12
C ALA A 154 -7.54 12.25 -1.30
N ASP A 155 -7.75 13.55 -1.09
CA ASP A 155 -7.51 14.59 -2.08
C ASP A 155 -6.42 15.55 -1.61
N SER A 156 -5.46 15.83 -2.48
CA SER A 156 -4.37 16.77 -2.21
C SER A 156 -4.24 17.72 -3.38
N PHE A 157 -4.38 19.02 -3.13
CA PHE A 157 -4.46 20.00 -4.19
C PHE A 157 -3.75 21.31 -3.89
N PHE A 158 -3.44 22.01 -4.97
CA PHE A 158 -2.88 23.35 -4.99
C PHE A 158 -3.90 24.29 -5.61
N ASP A 159 -4.34 25.28 -4.84
CA ASP A 159 -5.26 26.34 -5.20
C ASP A 159 -4.50 27.66 -5.33
N ALA A 160 -4.16 28.03 -6.57
CA ALA A 160 -3.36 29.22 -6.87
C ALA A 160 -4.05 30.54 -6.46
N LYS A 161 -5.38 30.52 -6.31
CA LYS A 161 -6.19 31.72 -6.02
C LYS A 161 -6.47 31.88 -4.53
N ALA A 162 -6.16 30.89 -3.69
CA ALA A 162 -6.36 30.96 -2.25
C ALA A 162 -5.56 32.11 -1.62
N ASN A 163 -6.24 33.02 -0.93
CA ASN A 163 -5.67 34.06 -0.04
C ASN A 163 -4.44 34.80 -0.60
N GLY A 164 -4.46 35.20 -1.88
CA GLY A 164 -3.33 35.89 -2.53
C GLY A 164 -2.04 35.04 -2.62
N GLY A 165 -2.16 33.72 -2.64
CA GLY A 165 -1.05 32.75 -2.71
C GLY A 165 -0.62 32.16 -1.36
N LYS A 166 -1.18 32.63 -0.24
CA LYS A 166 -0.94 32.05 1.11
C LYS A 166 -1.81 30.82 1.32
N GLY A 167 -1.23 29.72 1.80
CA GLY A 167 -1.99 28.48 2.06
C GLY A 167 -2.54 27.83 0.78
N ALA A 168 -1.87 28.01 -0.35
CA ALA A 168 -2.30 27.48 -1.63
C ALA A 168 -2.33 25.93 -1.65
N PHE A 169 -1.55 25.25 -0.82
CA PHE A 169 -1.67 23.81 -0.63
C PHE A 169 -2.79 23.48 0.35
N LYS A 170 -3.65 22.55 -0.04
CA LYS A 170 -4.81 22.08 0.74
C LYS A 170 -4.92 20.56 0.61
N SER A 171 -5.54 19.94 1.60
CA SER A 171 -5.85 18.51 1.63
C SER A 171 -7.28 18.32 2.10
N ASP A 172 -7.93 17.30 1.58
CA ASP A 172 -9.24 16.84 2.01
C ASP A 172 -9.18 15.32 2.15
N SER A 173 -9.80 14.78 3.18
CA SER A 173 -9.84 13.34 3.47
C SER A 173 -11.21 13.01 4.00
N SER A 174 -11.68 11.81 3.67
CA SER A 174 -12.85 11.25 4.31
C SER A 174 -12.80 9.74 4.25
N PHE A 175 -13.45 9.10 5.20
CA PHE A 175 -13.82 7.70 5.11
C PHE A 175 -15.27 7.52 5.57
N GLY A 176 -15.88 6.44 5.12
CA GLY A 176 -17.26 6.12 5.46
C GLY A 176 -17.60 4.68 5.11
N TYR A 177 -18.80 4.27 5.51
CA TYR A 177 -19.35 2.94 5.26
C TYR A 177 -20.87 3.05 5.16
N ARG A 178 -21.50 2.07 4.50
CA ARG A 178 -22.96 1.97 4.35
C ARG A 178 -23.62 1.30 5.54
N GLY A 179 -22.95 0.31 6.13
CA GLY A 179 -23.46 -0.49 7.24
C GLY A 179 -22.34 -1.08 8.08
N LEU A 180 -22.62 -1.32 9.36
CA LEU A 180 -21.72 -1.99 10.30
C LEU A 180 -22.59 -2.80 11.27
N SER A 181 -22.39 -4.11 11.35
CA SER A 181 -23.11 -5.00 12.26
C SER A 181 -22.16 -6.02 12.89
N LEU A 182 -22.55 -6.56 14.06
CA LEU A 182 -21.77 -7.56 14.80
C LEU A 182 -22.70 -8.74 15.11
N ASP A 183 -22.42 -9.90 14.55
CA ASP A 183 -23.12 -11.13 14.87
C ASP A 183 -22.42 -11.81 16.05
N LEU A 184 -23.17 -12.24 17.06
CA LEU A 184 -22.64 -12.90 18.25
C LEU A 184 -23.02 -14.39 18.25
N PRO A 185 -22.13 -15.30 18.67
CA PRO A 185 -22.45 -16.73 18.73
C PRO A 185 -23.43 -17.05 19.85
N GLU A 186 -24.40 -17.93 19.58
CA GLU A 186 -25.42 -18.34 20.55
C GLU A 186 -24.80 -18.99 21.80
N GLY A 187 -25.21 -18.52 22.99
CA GLY A 187 -24.89 -19.17 24.27
C GLY A 187 -23.56 -18.81 24.93
N ASN A 188 -22.74 -17.91 24.37
CA ASN A 188 -21.53 -17.43 25.04
C ASN A 188 -21.80 -16.15 25.87
N PRO A 189 -21.32 -16.06 27.12
CA PRO A 189 -21.42 -14.84 27.89
C PRO A 189 -20.51 -13.80 27.24
N ILE A 190 -21.16 -12.78 26.70
CA ILE A 190 -20.56 -11.49 26.41
C ILE A 190 -19.96 -10.97 27.73
N SER A 191 -18.70 -11.28 28.03
CA SER A 191 -18.09 -10.88 29.31
C SER A 191 -17.90 -9.36 29.33
N ASP A 192 -17.92 -8.80 30.54
CA ASP A 192 -17.78 -7.41 31.05
C ASP A 192 -17.24 -6.29 30.10
N THR A 193 -16.46 -6.65 29.09
CA THR A 193 -15.90 -5.78 28.06
C THR A 193 -16.97 -5.20 27.12
N LEU A 194 -17.96 -5.99 26.72
CA LEU A 194 -19.06 -5.50 25.89
C LEU A 194 -20.08 -4.73 26.72
N ASN A 195 -20.23 -5.01 28.03
CA ASN A 195 -20.95 -4.13 28.96
C ASN A 195 -20.33 -2.73 29.01
N THR A 196 -18.99 -2.62 28.94
CA THR A 196 -18.32 -1.31 28.85
C THR A 196 -18.64 -0.60 27.52
N LEU A 197 -18.77 -1.34 26.42
CA LEU A 197 -19.20 -0.82 25.14
C LEU A 197 -20.67 -0.36 25.18
N PHE A 198 -21.55 -1.15 25.81
CA PHE A 198 -22.99 -0.87 25.93
C PHE A 198 -23.30 0.25 26.94
N ASP A 199 -22.55 0.35 28.03
CA ASP A 199 -22.57 1.46 28.98
C ASP A 199 -22.13 2.77 28.30
N ALA A 200 -21.11 2.73 27.44
CA ALA A 200 -20.69 3.86 26.63
C ALA A 200 -21.72 4.24 25.53
N LEU A 201 -22.52 3.26 25.07
CA LEU A 201 -23.60 3.45 24.11
C LEU A 201 -24.94 3.86 24.78
N GLY A 202 -25.01 3.90 26.11
CA GLY A 202 -26.23 4.21 26.87
C GLY A 202 -27.34 3.16 26.72
N VAL A 203 -26.99 1.91 26.38
CA VAL A 203 -27.95 0.82 26.18
C VAL A 203 -28.04 0.00 27.46
N PRO A 204 -29.23 -0.15 28.06
CA PRO A 204 -29.38 -0.90 29.31
C PRO A 204 -29.09 -2.39 29.09
N ALA A 205 -28.46 -3.02 30.09
CA ALA A 205 -27.90 -4.37 30.04
C ALA A 205 -28.92 -5.48 29.67
N ASP A 206 -30.21 -5.21 29.80
CA ASP A 206 -31.33 -6.10 29.47
C ASP A 206 -31.70 -6.09 27.97
N GLN A 207 -31.19 -5.14 27.17
CA GLN A 207 -31.40 -5.06 25.72
C GLN A 207 -30.19 -5.56 24.90
N VAL A 208 -29.15 -6.06 25.58
CA VAL A 208 -27.86 -6.45 24.99
C VAL A 208 -27.98 -7.62 24.00
N PHE A 209 -28.95 -8.50 24.19
CA PHE A 209 -29.20 -9.63 23.27
C PHE A 209 -30.11 -9.27 22.08
N GLU A 210 -30.70 -8.07 22.05
CA GLU A 210 -31.54 -7.58 20.93
C GLU A 210 -30.83 -6.54 20.04
N LEU A 211 -29.54 -6.25 20.28
CA LEU A 211 -28.75 -5.34 19.45
C LEU A 211 -28.25 -6.03 18.17
N VAL A 212 -29.19 -6.52 17.37
CA VAL A 212 -28.95 -7.02 16.00
C VAL A 212 -28.67 -5.86 15.03
N ASN A 213 -28.81 -4.59 15.45
CA ASN A 213 -28.56 -3.40 14.62
C ASN A 213 -28.17 -2.18 15.47
N VAL A 214 -26.91 -2.10 15.92
CA VAL A 214 -26.39 -0.85 16.49
C VAL A 214 -26.39 0.22 15.38
N PRO A 215 -27.02 1.40 15.59
CA PRO A 215 -26.97 2.46 14.58
C PRO A 215 -25.52 2.88 14.32
N VAL A 216 -25.16 2.91 13.03
CA VAL A 216 -23.82 3.25 12.55
C VAL A 216 -23.26 4.52 13.19
N ALA A 217 -24.07 5.58 13.32
CA ALA A 217 -23.64 6.84 13.92
C ALA A 217 -23.17 6.70 15.38
N THR A 218 -23.86 5.88 16.17
CA THR A 218 -23.51 5.65 17.58
C THR A 218 -22.21 4.84 17.69
N LEU A 219 -22.00 3.87 16.79
CA LEU A 219 -20.76 3.11 16.75
C LEU A 219 -19.57 3.95 16.25
N VAL A 220 -19.80 4.89 15.32
CA VAL A 220 -18.81 5.92 14.94
C VAL A 220 -18.43 6.76 16.14
N ASP A 221 -19.40 7.33 16.85
CA ASP A 221 -19.13 8.24 17.97
C ASP A 221 -18.39 7.53 19.11
N VAL A 222 -18.79 6.30 19.44
CA VAL A 222 -18.09 5.50 20.44
C VAL A 222 -16.68 5.18 19.99
N LEU A 223 -16.47 4.57 18.82
CA LEU A 223 -15.13 4.24 18.33
C LEU A 223 -14.23 5.50 18.17
N SER A 224 -14.82 6.65 17.82
CA SER A 224 -14.09 7.92 17.74
C SER A 224 -13.68 8.45 19.12
N SER A 225 -14.43 8.11 20.18
CA SER A 225 -14.16 8.52 21.57
C SER A 225 -13.19 7.58 22.31
N VAL A 226 -13.29 6.25 22.12
CA VAL A 226 -12.42 5.25 22.77
C VAL A 226 -11.17 4.89 21.97
N GLY A 227 -11.14 5.20 20.66
CA GLY A 227 -9.99 4.99 19.77
C GLY A 227 -9.76 3.53 19.35
N THR A 228 -9.85 2.57 20.28
CA THR A 228 -9.75 1.13 20.01
C THR A 228 -10.76 0.34 20.84
N ILE A 229 -11.46 -0.62 20.23
CA ILE A 229 -12.29 -1.60 20.93
C ILE A 229 -11.58 -2.95 20.89
N THR A 230 -11.30 -3.54 22.05
CA THR A 230 -10.78 -4.91 22.14
C THR A 230 -11.95 -5.89 22.13
N ILE A 231 -11.96 -6.80 21.16
CA ILE A 231 -12.89 -7.93 21.08
C ILE A 231 -12.15 -9.20 21.54
N PRO A 232 -12.58 -9.83 22.65
CA PRO A 232 -12.00 -11.08 23.10
C PRO A 232 -11.98 -12.14 21.97
N GLY A 233 -10.82 -12.75 21.75
CA GLY A 233 -10.65 -13.78 20.71
C GLY A 233 -10.49 -13.23 19.27
N LEU A 234 -10.55 -11.91 19.05
CA LEU A 234 -10.28 -11.30 17.73
C LEU A 234 -9.25 -10.17 17.77
N GLY A 235 -9.03 -9.54 18.92
CA GLY A 235 -8.06 -8.45 19.09
C GLY A 235 -8.69 -7.06 19.06
N ALA A 236 -7.92 -6.02 18.74
CA ALA A 236 -8.34 -4.63 18.80
C ALA A 236 -8.78 -4.05 17.44
N ILE A 237 -9.91 -3.38 17.41
CA ILE A 237 -10.50 -2.70 16.26
C ILE A 237 -10.35 -1.20 16.42
N SER A 238 -9.83 -0.52 15.40
CA SER A 238 -9.75 0.94 15.34
C SER A 238 -10.41 1.45 14.06
N LEU A 239 -11.19 2.53 14.20
CA LEU A 239 -11.74 3.21 13.03
C LEU A 239 -10.65 3.81 12.15
N GLY A 240 -11.05 4.08 10.92
CA GLY A 240 -10.32 4.87 9.97
C GLY A 240 -9.71 6.13 10.57
N THR A 241 -8.49 6.45 10.14
CA THR A 241 -7.82 7.69 10.54
C THR A 241 -7.57 8.54 9.33
N GLU A 242 -7.76 9.83 9.49
CA GLU A 242 -7.37 10.84 8.52
C GLU A 242 -6.06 11.49 8.95
N ASN A 243 -5.09 11.54 8.04
CA ASN A 243 -3.77 12.12 8.31
C ASN A 243 -3.40 13.20 7.27
N PRO A 244 -4.15 14.31 7.20
CA PRO A 244 -3.80 15.43 6.32
C PRO A 244 -2.51 16.09 6.80
N ARG A 245 -1.63 16.44 5.85
CA ARG A 245 -0.41 17.21 6.11
C ARG A 245 -0.21 18.26 5.03
N VAL A 246 -0.28 19.52 5.42
CA VAL A 246 -0.03 20.67 4.55
C VAL A 246 1.26 21.35 4.96
N GLY A 247 2.15 21.53 3.99
CA GLY A 247 3.38 22.30 4.16
C GLY A 247 3.47 23.44 3.14
N LYS A 248 4.54 24.23 3.24
CA LYS A 248 4.81 25.35 2.30
C LYS A 248 4.83 24.91 0.82
N ASN A 249 5.29 23.69 0.58
CA ASN A 249 5.65 23.18 -0.74
C ASN A 249 4.90 21.89 -1.12
N PHE A 250 3.99 21.40 -0.28
CA PHE A 250 3.27 20.17 -0.54
C PHE A 250 1.94 20.12 0.23
N ALA A 251 1.04 19.29 -0.26
CA ALA A 251 -0.07 18.74 0.52
C ALA A 251 -0.05 17.22 0.37
N SER A 252 -0.36 16.51 1.45
CA SER A 252 -0.68 15.09 1.41
C SER A 252 -1.92 14.83 2.22
N SER A 253 -2.71 13.88 1.74
CA SER A 253 -3.91 13.40 2.39
C SER A 253 -3.81 11.88 2.48
N GLU A 254 -4.30 11.33 3.57
CA GLU A 254 -4.38 9.89 3.78
C GLU A 254 -5.64 9.62 4.59
N ALA A 255 -6.41 8.65 4.12
CA ALA A 255 -7.59 8.11 4.79
C ALA A 255 -7.45 6.59 4.81
N TYR A 256 -7.75 6.00 5.95
CA TYR A 256 -8.02 4.57 6.11
C TYR A 256 -9.48 4.41 6.48
N ALA A 257 -10.12 3.33 6.06
CA ALA A 257 -11.50 3.06 6.47
C ALA A 257 -11.53 2.27 7.79
N LEU A 258 -10.65 1.27 7.93
CA LEU A 258 -10.58 0.42 9.13
C LEU A 258 -9.16 -0.13 9.32
N LYS A 259 -8.71 -0.21 10.58
CA LYS A 259 -7.49 -0.93 10.95
C LYS A 259 -7.81 -1.88 12.10
N LEU A 260 -7.47 -3.15 11.91
CA LEU A 260 -7.61 -4.20 12.92
C LEU A 260 -6.24 -4.69 13.34
N LEU A 261 -6.13 -4.95 14.63
CA LEU A 261 -5.03 -5.64 15.28
C LEU A 261 -5.61 -6.97 15.75
N VAL A 262 -5.16 -8.08 15.16
CA VAL A 262 -5.57 -9.43 15.54
C VAL A 262 -4.42 -10.06 16.29
N ASP A 263 -4.66 -10.45 17.53
CA ASP A 263 -3.71 -11.12 18.43
C ASP A 263 -4.13 -12.57 18.76
N ALA A 264 -5.30 -13.00 18.30
CA ALA A 264 -5.89 -14.31 18.57
C ALA A 264 -5.00 -15.50 18.14
N THR A 265 -4.10 -15.28 17.17
CA THR A 265 -3.18 -16.30 16.66
C THR A 265 -1.83 -16.33 17.39
N GLY A 266 -1.63 -15.50 18.41
CA GLY A 266 -0.34 -15.35 19.11
C GLY A 266 0.70 -14.50 18.36
N GLU A 267 0.34 -13.97 17.18
CA GLU A 267 1.20 -13.16 16.31
C GLU A 267 0.58 -11.77 16.11
N GLU A 268 1.41 -10.73 15.98
CA GLU A 268 0.90 -9.37 15.71
C GLU A 268 0.43 -9.26 14.27
N THR A 269 -0.88 -9.40 14.05
CA THR A 269 -1.49 -9.28 12.72
C THR A 269 -2.20 -7.94 12.57
N VAL A 270 -1.82 -7.16 11.56
CA VAL A 270 -2.46 -5.89 11.22
C VAL A 270 -3.20 -6.01 9.90
N LEU A 271 -4.52 -5.92 9.95
CA LEU A 271 -5.37 -5.78 8.75
C LEU A 271 -5.68 -4.30 8.52
N GLN A 272 -5.33 -3.78 7.36
CA GLN A 272 -5.70 -2.43 6.93
C GLN A 272 -6.68 -2.52 5.76
N LEU A 273 -7.82 -1.85 5.90
CA LEU A 273 -8.91 -1.89 4.95
C LEU A 273 -9.23 -0.48 4.44
N GLY A 274 -9.47 -0.40 3.14
CA GLY A 274 -9.85 0.81 2.43
C GLY A 274 -8.87 1.95 2.63
N ARG A 275 -7.64 1.84 2.12
CA ARG A 275 -6.69 2.96 2.20
C ARG A 275 -6.71 3.79 0.93
N ALA A 276 -6.86 5.10 1.09
CA ALA A 276 -6.57 6.09 0.06
C ALA A 276 -5.46 7.04 0.53
N SER A 277 -4.47 7.30 -0.32
CA SER A 277 -3.44 8.30 -0.04
C SER A 277 -3.07 9.06 -1.30
N SER A 278 -2.94 10.39 -1.17
CA SER A 278 -2.56 11.29 -2.23
C SER A 278 -1.52 12.30 -1.76
N ARG A 279 -0.70 12.78 -2.70
CA ARG A 279 0.30 13.82 -2.44
C ARG A 279 0.53 14.67 -3.68
N ILE A 280 0.48 15.98 -3.51
CA ILE A 280 0.95 16.97 -4.46
C ILE A 280 2.12 17.76 -3.87
N SER A 281 3.13 18.05 -4.69
CA SER A 281 4.32 18.79 -4.27
C SER A 281 4.82 19.75 -5.34
N ARG A 282 5.47 20.85 -4.93
CA ARG A 282 6.21 21.76 -5.81
C ARG A 282 7.43 22.34 -5.05
N PRO A 283 8.50 22.78 -5.75
CA PRO A 283 8.70 22.69 -7.19
C PRO A 283 9.33 21.36 -7.60
N VAL A 284 9.02 20.89 -8.81
CA VAL A 284 9.69 19.75 -9.49
C VAL A 284 10.26 20.19 -10.85
N PRO A 285 11.22 21.13 -10.86
CA PRO A 285 11.60 21.84 -12.08
C PRO A 285 12.28 20.93 -13.12
N ALA A 286 13.16 20.03 -12.70
CA ALA A 286 13.79 19.08 -13.61
C ALA A 286 12.94 17.82 -13.82
N GLY A 287 12.23 17.36 -12.79
CA GLY A 287 11.57 16.05 -12.84
C GLY A 287 11.07 15.55 -11.49
N VAL A 288 10.71 14.26 -11.46
CA VAL A 288 10.22 13.61 -10.24
C VAL A 288 11.03 12.39 -9.86
N PHE A 289 11.28 12.23 -8.56
CA PHE A 289 11.90 11.02 -8.03
C PHE A 289 10.89 9.88 -7.94
N ARG A 290 11.29 8.69 -8.35
CA ARG A 290 10.58 7.43 -8.12
C ARG A 290 11.55 6.48 -7.48
N SER A 291 11.30 6.07 -6.26
CA SER A 291 12.24 5.24 -5.52
C SER A 291 11.50 4.40 -4.51
N THR A 292 11.97 3.18 -4.29
CA THR A 292 11.40 2.23 -3.35
C THR A 292 12.52 1.55 -2.60
N MET A 293 12.29 1.25 -1.33
CA MET A 293 13.23 0.52 -0.48
C MET A 293 12.44 -0.56 0.26
N SER A 294 12.95 -1.79 0.28
CA SER A 294 12.38 -2.91 1.02
C SER A 294 13.53 -3.79 1.53
N ALA A 295 13.52 -4.10 2.81
CA ALA A 295 14.51 -4.96 3.45
C ALA A 295 14.34 -6.42 3.01
N LEU A 296 13.10 -6.85 2.81
CA LEU A 296 12.74 -8.21 2.41
C LEU A 296 11.72 -8.18 1.26
N GLU A 297 11.93 -9.03 0.28
CA GLU A 297 10.92 -9.48 -0.68
C GLU A 297 11.11 -10.99 -0.89
N LEU A 298 10.14 -11.77 -0.41
CA LEU A 298 10.14 -13.22 -0.50
C LEU A 298 9.06 -13.67 -1.47
N SER A 299 9.39 -14.69 -2.25
CA SER A 299 8.51 -15.39 -3.15
C SER A 299 8.61 -16.88 -2.86
N ALA A 300 7.50 -17.52 -2.47
CA ALA A 300 7.42 -18.94 -2.13
C ALA A 300 6.38 -19.66 -3.00
N ILE A 301 6.46 -21.00 -3.04
CA ILE A 301 5.53 -21.90 -3.78
C ILE A 301 5.38 -21.45 -5.24
N GLY A 302 6.49 -21.36 -5.97
CA GLY A 302 6.48 -20.93 -7.37
C GLY A 302 5.98 -19.49 -7.62
N GLY A 303 5.89 -18.65 -6.59
CA GLY A 303 5.40 -17.27 -6.69
C GLY A 303 3.94 -17.05 -6.30
N LEU A 304 3.25 -18.09 -5.81
CA LEU A 304 1.89 -17.99 -5.32
C LEU A 304 1.77 -17.17 -4.02
N VAL A 305 2.84 -17.12 -3.22
CA VAL A 305 2.92 -16.32 -2.00
C VAL A 305 4.05 -15.31 -2.13
N SER A 306 3.72 -14.01 -2.02
CA SER A 306 4.70 -12.93 -2.02
C SER A 306 4.61 -12.14 -0.72
N LEU A 307 5.73 -12.05 -0.03
CA LEU A 307 5.87 -11.41 1.28
C LEU A 307 6.91 -10.29 1.20
N GLY A 308 6.78 -9.24 1.99
CA GLY A 308 7.80 -8.20 2.06
C GLY A 308 7.28 -6.88 2.60
N GLY A 309 7.74 -5.75 2.03
CA GLY A 309 7.13 -4.46 2.32
C GLY A 309 7.42 -3.91 3.73
N ILE A 310 8.43 -4.44 4.42
CA ILE A 310 8.81 -4.04 5.78
C ILE A 310 9.13 -2.54 5.78
N SER A 311 8.26 -1.73 6.38
CA SER A 311 8.35 -0.26 6.36
C SER A 311 8.67 0.32 4.98
N GLN A 312 8.14 -0.27 3.91
CA GLN A 312 8.39 0.17 2.54
C GLN A 312 7.97 1.63 2.38
N SER A 313 8.96 2.45 2.04
CA SER A 313 8.74 3.87 1.79
C SER A 313 9.32 4.27 0.44
N SER A 314 8.87 5.43 -0.02
CA SER A 314 9.26 5.98 -1.31
C SER A 314 9.51 7.47 -1.17
N ILE A 315 10.57 7.94 -1.82
CA ILE A 315 10.97 9.35 -1.79
C ILE A 315 9.78 10.22 -2.26
N PRO A 316 9.56 11.40 -1.63
CA PRO A 316 8.64 12.40 -2.17
C PRO A 316 9.00 12.79 -3.60
N CYS A 317 8.02 13.20 -4.41
CA CYS A 317 8.24 13.45 -5.84
C CYS A 317 9.23 14.60 -6.09
N GLU A 318 9.19 15.62 -5.24
CA GLU A 318 10.11 16.75 -5.20
C GLU A 318 11.51 16.41 -4.68
N GLY A 319 11.66 15.25 -4.03
CA GLY A 319 12.84 14.88 -3.26
C GLY A 319 12.77 15.38 -1.83
N THR A 320 13.92 15.59 -1.22
CA THR A 320 14.07 16.04 0.18
C THR A 320 14.79 17.38 0.29
N PHE A 321 14.92 18.09 -0.82
CA PHE A 321 15.73 19.32 -0.95
C PHE A 321 17.19 19.11 -0.51
N GLY A 322 17.72 17.90 -0.73
CA GLY A 322 19.09 17.52 -0.37
C GLY A 322 19.29 17.07 1.06
N LYS A 323 18.26 17.11 1.92
CA LYS A 323 18.35 16.58 3.29
C LYS A 323 18.24 15.06 3.28
N THR A 324 19.15 14.37 3.96
CA THR A 324 18.99 12.93 4.18
C THR A 324 17.87 12.71 5.19
N ARG A 325 16.96 11.80 4.87
CA ARG A 325 15.89 11.34 5.75
C ARG A 325 16.12 9.87 6.06
N SER A 326 15.75 9.47 7.28
CA SER A 326 15.83 8.10 7.75
C SER A 326 14.43 7.58 8.11
N ILE A 327 14.26 6.28 7.93
CA ILE A 327 13.16 5.50 8.48
C ILE A 327 13.81 4.31 9.16
N GLU A 328 13.46 4.08 10.41
CA GLU A 328 14.00 3.00 11.22
C GLU A 328 12.86 2.07 11.64
N THR A 329 13.16 0.79 11.77
CA THR A 329 12.21 -0.26 12.12
C THR A 329 12.97 -1.31 12.89
N GLY A 330 12.47 -1.66 14.09
CA GLY A 330 13.20 -2.51 15.04
C GLY A 330 13.44 -3.90 14.47
N SER A 331 12.39 -4.69 14.30
CA SER A 331 12.48 -6.05 13.76
C SER A 331 11.32 -6.36 12.81
N ALA A 332 11.51 -7.43 12.04
CA ALA A 332 10.46 -8.08 11.28
C ALA A 332 10.77 -9.57 11.22
N SER A 333 9.75 -10.40 11.39
CA SER A 333 9.92 -11.85 11.34
C SER A 333 8.83 -12.50 10.50
N LEU A 334 9.18 -13.63 9.93
CA LEU A 334 8.27 -14.57 9.30
C LEU A 334 8.69 -15.94 9.78
N ILE A 335 7.86 -16.58 10.58
CA ILE A 335 8.16 -17.90 11.12
C ILE A 335 6.99 -18.81 10.75
N ASN A 336 7.28 -19.89 10.04
CA ASN A 336 6.38 -21.01 9.87
C ASN A 336 7.13 -22.32 10.14
N ASP A 337 6.44 -23.44 9.96
CA ASP A 337 6.96 -24.79 10.17
C ASP A 337 8.13 -25.18 9.24
N GLN A 338 8.26 -24.51 8.09
CA GLN A 338 9.25 -24.84 7.05
C GLN A 338 10.40 -23.82 6.96
N LEU A 339 10.18 -22.57 7.38
CA LEU A 339 11.07 -21.45 7.14
C LEU A 339 10.88 -20.37 8.23
N GLY A 340 11.96 -20.11 8.96
CA GLY A 340 12.10 -18.96 9.83
C GLY A 340 12.97 -17.89 9.19
N ILE A 341 12.50 -16.64 9.15
CA ILE A 341 13.29 -15.48 8.74
C ILE A 341 13.11 -14.39 9.79
N THR A 342 14.20 -13.89 10.34
CA THR A 342 14.19 -12.76 11.28
C THR A 342 15.16 -11.69 10.81
N LEU A 343 14.70 -10.44 10.77
CA LEU A 343 15.48 -9.26 10.45
C LEU A 343 15.50 -8.32 11.64
N SER A 344 16.66 -7.74 11.94
CA SER A 344 16.85 -6.76 13.02
C SER A 344 17.58 -5.51 12.52
N ASP A 345 17.30 -4.38 13.18
CA ASP A 345 17.91 -3.06 12.95
C ASP A 345 17.78 -2.59 11.50
N ILE A 346 16.54 -2.54 11.00
CA ILE A 346 16.25 -2.15 9.63
C ILE A 346 16.25 -0.62 9.54
N LYS A 347 17.08 -0.08 8.65
CA LYS A 347 17.23 1.36 8.42
C LYS A 347 17.22 1.70 6.93
N TYR A 348 16.30 2.57 6.54
CA TYR A 348 16.28 3.16 5.21
C TYR A 348 16.78 4.59 5.24
N LEU A 349 17.65 4.94 4.29
CA LEU A 349 18.11 6.31 4.09
C LEU A 349 17.77 6.76 2.68
N TYR A 350 17.27 7.99 2.55
CA TYR A 350 17.02 8.56 1.25
C TYR A 350 17.29 10.06 1.20
N SER A 351 17.69 10.52 0.02
CA SER A 351 17.88 11.94 -0.27
C SER A 351 17.56 12.22 -1.73
N GLY A 352 16.98 13.37 -2.02
CA GLY A 352 16.74 13.85 -3.37
C GLY A 352 16.89 15.36 -3.43
N ARG A 353 17.64 15.85 -4.40
CA ARG A 353 17.77 17.27 -4.73
C ARG A 353 17.72 17.41 -6.24
N GLN A 354 16.98 18.40 -6.69
CA GLN A 354 16.94 18.77 -8.10
C GLN A 354 17.23 20.25 -8.28
N ASP A 355 17.85 20.58 -9.40
CA ASP A 355 17.91 21.93 -9.94
C ASP A 355 16.96 22.02 -11.15
N ARG A 356 17.12 23.01 -12.04
CA ARG A 356 16.23 23.19 -13.19
C ARG A 356 16.38 22.14 -14.28
N THR A 357 17.52 21.46 -14.34
CA THR A 357 17.90 20.59 -15.46
C THR A 357 18.18 19.15 -15.02
N SER A 358 18.57 18.92 -13.77
CA SER A 358 19.01 17.63 -13.27
C SER A 358 18.46 17.30 -11.87
N GLY A 359 18.41 16.00 -11.58
CA GLY A 359 18.06 15.46 -10.27
C GLY A 359 19.16 14.52 -9.77
N ARG A 360 19.60 14.70 -8.53
CA ARG A 360 20.53 13.82 -7.83
C ARG A 360 19.91 13.32 -6.54
N GLY A 361 20.27 12.12 -6.14
CA GLY A 361 19.71 11.54 -4.93
C GLY A 361 20.24 10.15 -4.68
N PHE A 362 19.78 9.54 -3.60
CA PHE A 362 20.04 8.13 -3.36
C PHE A 362 18.93 7.53 -2.53
N THR A 363 18.82 6.20 -2.63
CA THR A 363 18.16 5.35 -1.65
C THR A 363 19.16 4.34 -1.12
N SER A 364 19.01 4.00 0.16
CA SER A 364 19.82 3.02 0.85
C SER A 364 18.95 2.22 1.80
N SER A 365 19.28 0.94 1.96
CA SER A 365 18.70 0.04 2.95
C SER A 365 19.84 -0.64 3.70
N THR A 366 19.74 -0.69 5.02
CA THR A 366 20.67 -1.36 5.92
C THR A 366 19.86 -2.28 6.83
N ILE A 367 20.37 -3.48 7.05
CA ILE A 367 19.84 -4.46 8.00
C ILE A 367 21.02 -4.85 8.90
N GLY A 368 20.84 -4.79 10.22
CA GLY A 368 21.89 -5.16 11.18
C GLY A 368 22.16 -6.65 11.16
N SER A 369 21.12 -7.47 11.22
CA SER A 369 21.23 -8.92 11.12
C SER A 369 20.03 -9.53 10.39
N VAL A 370 20.29 -10.55 9.58
CA VAL A 370 19.31 -11.44 8.97
C VAL A 370 19.63 -12.85 9.40
N ASN A 371 18.66 -13.53 10.02
CA ASN A 371 18.72 -14.97 10.26
C ASN A 371 17.67 -15.64 9.36
N ILE A 372 18.09 -16.66 8.59
CA ILE A 372 17.22 -17.53 7.80
C ILE A 372 17.49 -18.96 8.25
N ASN A 373 16.45 -19.61 8.75
CA ASN A 373 16.50 -20.96 9.26
C ASN A 373 15.50 -21.85 8.52
N VAL A 374 15.98 -22.98 7.99
CA VAL A 374 15.16 -24.10 7.53
C VAL A 374 15.41 -25.24 8.51
N PRO A 375 14.39 -25.68 9.28
CA PRO A 375 14.58 -26.65 10.34
C PRO A 375 15.35 -27.90 9.87
N ASN A 376 16.36 -28.28 10.66
CA ASN A 376 17.22 -29.46 10.43
C ASN A 376 18.01 -29.48 9.11
N THR A 377 17.99 -28.40 8.33
CA THR A 377 18.59 -28.38 6.98
C THR A 377 19.58 -27.23 6.81
N LEU A 378 19.19 -26.00 7.15
CA LEU A 378 19.95 -24.81 6.78
C LEU A 378 19.82 -23.70 7.81
N ASP A 379 20.95 -23.09 8.17
CA ASP A 379 21.01 -21.87 8.98
C ASP A 379 21.91 -20.84 8.28
N ILE A 380 21.36 -19.69 7.91
CA ILE A 380 22.10 -18.59 7.28
C ILE A 380 22.01 -17.37 8.17
N VAL A 381 23.16 -16.83 8.54
CA VAL A 381 23.27 -15.56 9.29
C VAL A 381 24.02 -14.54 8.45
N ILE A 382 23.40 -13.38 8.21
CA ILE A 382 24.02 -12.27 7.47
C ILE A 382 24.05 -11.05 8.37
N GLU A 383 25.24 -10.50 8.57
CA GLU A 383 25.47 -9.32 9.41
C GLU A 383 25.80 -8.09 8.57
N GLY A 384 25.27 -6.94 8.96
CA GLY A 384 25.62 -5.63 8.41
C GLY A 384 25.34 -5.46 6.92
N LEU A 385 24.24 -6.03 6.42
CA LEU A 385 23.90 -5.93 5.00
C LEU A 385 23.45 -4.51 4.67
N THR A 386 24.09 -3.87 3.70
CA THR A 386 23.73 -2.55 3.18
C THR A 386 23.65 -2.58 1.66
N SER A 387 22.63 -1.95 1.08
CA SER A 387 22.54 -1.69 -0.36
C SER A 387 22.13 -0.25 -0.62
N LYS A 388 22.76 0.37 -1.62
CA LYS A 388 22.58 1.78 -1.98
C LYS A 388 22.56 1.96 -3.49
N VAL A 389 21.59 2.74 -3.97
CA VAL A 389 21.53 3.25 -5.34
C VAL A 389 21.62 4.76 -5.28
N ALA A 390 22.70 5.32 -5.83
CA ALA A 390 22.85 6.76 -6.00
C ALA A 390 22.60 7.15 -7.46
N LEU A 391 21.79 8.18 -7.65
CA LEU A 391 21.57 8.85 -8.93
C LEU A 391 22.64 9.93 -9.11
N VAL A 392 23.40 9.80 -10.18
CA VAL A 392 24.40 10.78 -10.59
C VAL A 392 23.73 11.77 -11.54
N PRO A 393 23.97 13.10 -11.40
CA PRO A 393 23.41 14.09 -12.30
C PRO A 393 23.71 13.75 -13.77
N THR A 394 22.72 13.89 -14.63
CA THR A 394 22.86 13.81 -16.08
C THR A 394 22.17 15.01 -16.72
N GLN A 395 22.52 15.31 -17.97
CA GLN A 395 21.87 16.40 -18.69
C GLN A 395 20.40 16.05 -19.00
N PRO A 396 19.54 17.05 -19.21
CA PRO A 396 18.16 16.80 -19.66
C PRO A 396 18.15 15.93 -20.92
N GLY A 397 17.28 14.91 -20.94
CA GLY A 397 17.15 14.02 -22.09
C GLY A 397 18.21 12.93 -22.20
N GLU A 398 19.16 12.84 -21.25
CA GLU A 398 20.10 11.73 -21.16
C GLU A 398 19.66 10.66 -20.16
N ARG A 399 20.17 9.43 -20.35
CA ARG A 399 19.97 8.31 -19.44
C ARG A 399 20.56 8.63 -18.07
N VAL A 400 19.77 8.45 -17.02
CA VAL A 400 20.21 8.66 -15.63
C VAL A 400 21.32 7.67 -15.27
N ARG A 401 22.47 8.20 -14.86
CA ARG A 401 23.61 7.39 -14.40
C ARG A 401 23.38 6.94 -12.95
N THR A 402 23.70 5.69 -12.65
CA THR A 402 23.53 5.11 -11.31
C THR A 402 24.86 4.60 -10.77
N LYS A 403 25.12 4.82 -9.48
CA LYS A 403 26.21 4.18 -8.73
C LYS A 403 25.59 3.23 -7.71
N LEU A 404 25.94 1.96 -7.84
CA LEU A 404 25.43 0.88 -6.98
C LEU A 404 26.50 0.48 -5.97
N THR A 405 26.09 0.28 -4.72
CA THR A 405 26.96 -0.22 -3.65
C THR A 405 26.18 -1.21 -2.81
N THR A 406 26.71 -2.41 -2.65
CA THR A 406 26.20 -3.42 -1.73
C THR A 406 27.38 -3.94 -0.92
N THR A 407 27.22 -4.07 0.39
CA THR A 407 28.23 -4.57 1.33
C THR A 407 27.55 -5.39 2.41
N PHE A 408 28.27 -6.33 3.00
CA PHE A 408 27.88 -7.08 4.18
C PHE A 408 29.14 -7.27 5.04
N ALA A 409 28.98 -7.35 6.36
CA ALA A 409 30.09 -7.56 7.28
C ALA A 409 30.49 -9.04 7.32
N LYS A 410 29.49 -9.93 7.41
CA LYS A 410 29.69 -11.37 7.55
C LYS A 410 28.52 -12.15 6.96
N VAL A 411 28.79 -13.32 6.39
CA VAL A 411 27.80 -14.32 6.00
C VAL A 411 28.24 -15.68 6.51
N LEU A 412 27.43 -16.28 7.37
CA LEU A 412 27.58 -17.64 7.85
C LEU A 412 26.55 -18.54 7.18
N VAL A 413 26.97 -19.73 6.76
CA VAL A 413 26.09 -20.81 6.31
C VAL A 413 26.41 -22.05 7.15
N ASN A 414 25.44 -22.55 7.90
CA ASN A 414 25.61 -23.65 8.86
C ASN A 414 26.81 -23.44 9.81
N GLY A 415 27.04 -22.19 10.21
CA GLY A 415 28.17 -21.79 11.07
C GLY A 415 29.50 -21.54 10.36
N GLU A 416 29.64 -21.90 9.07
CA GLU A 416 30.85 -21.65 8.29
C GLU A 416 30.85 -20.24 7.67
N ASP A 417 31.96 -19.52 7.78
CA ASP A 417 32.10 -18.17 7.21
C ASP A 417 32.44 -18.22 5.71
N VAL A 418 31.45 -17.84 4.90
CA VAL A 418 31.52 -17.85 3.44
C VAL A 418 31.64 -16.44 2.84
N THR A 419 31.84 -15.42 3.69
CA THR A 419 31.86 -14.00 3.30
C THR A 419 32.79 -13.73 2.12
N SER A 420 33.98 -14.34 2.13
CA SER A 420 35.00 -14.12 1.10
C SER A 420 34.64 -14.77 -0.25
N LEU A 421 33.76 -15.77 -0.25
CA LEU A 421 33.35 -16.56 -1.41
C LEU A 421 32.22 -15.88 -2.20
N ILE A 422 31.41 -15.05 -1.53
CA ILE A 422 30.32 -14.30 -2.15
C ILE A 422 30.88 -13.12 -2.95
N LYS A 423 30.82 -13.21 -4.28
CA LYS A 423 31.26 -12.15 -5.21
C LYS A 423 30.07 -11.59 -5.99
N ARG A 424 30.20 -10.33 -6.44
CA ARG A 424 29.18 -9.67 -7.29
C ARG A 424 28.87 -10.51 -8.52
N GLY A 425 27.59 -10.76 -8.78
CA GLY A 425 27.08 -11.48 -9.95
C GLY A 425 27.34 -12.99 -9.98
N ARG A 426 28.35 -13.50 -9.26
CA ARG A 426 28.55 -14.94 -9.09
C ARG A 426 27.65 -15.45 -7.96
N GLY A 427 27.03 -16.60 -8.17
CA GLY A 427 26.41 -17.34 -7.08
C GLY A 427 27.47 -18.08 -6.28
N TYR A 428 27.35 -18.06 -4.96
CA TYR A 428 27.98 -19.05 -4.09
C TYR A 428 26.94 -20.16 -3.85
N ASP A 429 27.28 -21.37 -4.27
CA ASP A 429 26.49 -22.58 -4.05
C ASP A 429 26.96 -23.25 -2.76
N PHE A 430 26.04 -23.52 -1.85
CA PHE A 430 26.30 -24.15 -0.55
C PHE A 430 25.64 -25.53 -0.43
N GLY A 431 25.30 -26.17 -1.56
CA GLY A 431 24.63 -27.47 -1.62
C GLY A 431 23.12 -27.34 -1.53
N ASP A 432 22.61 -26.76 -0.44
CA ASP A 432 21.17 -26.60 -0.18
C ASP A 432 20.57 -25.32 -0.77
N GLY A 433 21.33 -24.60 -1.59
CA GLY A 433 20.90 -23.38 -2.23
C GLY A 433 22.03 -22.51 -2.77
N ILE A 434 21.66 -21.32 -3.24
CA ILE A 434 22.58 -20.38 -3.88
C ILE A 434 22.38 -18.97 -3.32
N ILE A 435 23.47 -18.31 -2.91
CA ILE A 435 23.51 -16.89 -2.55
C ILE A 435 24.14 -16.09 -3.70
N LYS A 436 23.44 -15.06 -4.20
CA LYS A 436 23.92 -14.15 -5.26
C LYS A 436 23.95 -12.71 -4.77
N MET A 437 25.07 -12.02 -5.00
CA MET A 437 25.23 -10.62 -4.63
C MET A 437 24.97 -9.66 -5.80
N LEU A 438 24.26 -8.56 -5.49
CA LEU A 438 23.95 -7.47 -6.40
C LEU A 438 23.20 -7.97 -7.63
N VAL A 439 22.06 -8.62 -7.40
CA VAL A 439 21.19 -9.09 -8.46
C VAL A 439 20.34 -7.90 -8.92
N GLU A 440 20.62 -7.41 -10.12
CA GLU A 440 19.83 -6.34 -10.71
C GLU A 440 18.56 -6.90 -11.32
N GLN A 441 17.42 -6.39 -10.89
CA GLN A 441 16.13 -6.79 -11.43
C GLN A 441 15.63 -5.86 -12.55
N GLU A 442 16.10 -4.61 -12.61
CA GLU A 442 15.63 -3.67 -13.64
C GLU A 442 16.58 -2.47 -13.83
N ARG A 443 17.15 -2.32 -15.05
CA ARG A 443 17.81 -1.08 -15.51
C ARG A 443 16.92 -0.38 -16.52
N SER A 444 16.57 0.87 -16.25
CA SER A 444 15.76 1.69 -17.15
C SER A 444 16.56 2.89 -17.68
N PHE A 445 15.93 3.71 -18.52
CA PHE A 445 16.46 5.02 -18.89
C PHE A 445 16.54 5.98 -17.68
N TYR A 446 15.69 5.77 -16.67
CA TYR A 446 15.48 6.69 -15.55
C TYR A 446 16.25 6.30 -14.29
N GLY A 447 16.90 5.15 -14.26
CA GLY A 447 17.63 4.64 -13.11
C GLY A 447 17.53 3.11 -12.97
N THR A 448 17.77 2.61 -11.77
CA THR A 448 18.00 1.18 -11.51
C THR A 448 17.28 0.70 -10.26
N LYS A 449 16.86 -0.57 -10.28
CA LYS A 449 16.41 -1.36 -9.13
C LYS A 449 17.39 -2.52 -8.94
N VAL A 450 17.83 -2.74 -7.70
CA VAL A 450 18.78 -3.80 -7.35
C VAL A 450 18.37 -4.49 -6.05
N ASN A 451 18.65 -5.78 -5.96
CA ASN A 451 18.60 -6.56 -4.73
C ASN A 451 20.03 -6.72 -4.21
N GLY A 452 20.23 -6.47 -2.92
CA GLY A 452 21.54 -6.62 -2.29
C GLY A 452 22.03 -8.05 -2.34
N LEU A 453 21.23 -8.96 -1.80
CA LEU A 453 21.42 -10.40 -1.89
C LEU A 453 20.15 -11.07 -2.40
N ALA A 454 20.30 -12.10 -3.20
CA ALA A 454 19.23 -13.03 -3.54
C ALA A 454 19.66 -14.42 -3.08
N ILE A 455 18.83 -15.08 -2.29
CA ILE A 455 19.06 -16.42 -1.76
C ILE A 455 17.96 -17.31 -2.32
N THR A 456 18.35 -18.38 -2.99
CA THR A 456 17.42 -19.38 -3.52
C THR A 456 17.62 -20.66 -2.74
N ILE A 457 16.54 -21.18 -2.15
CA ILE A 457 16.52 -22.41 -1.35
C ILE A 457 15.58 -23.40 -2.06
N PRO A 458 16.10 -24.37 -2.81
CA PRO A 458 15.29 -25.33 -3.55
C PRO A 458 14.37 -26.19 -2.67
N ALA A 459 14.84 -26.58 -1.48
CA ALA A 459 14.11 -27.46 -0.57
C ALA A 459 12.72 -26.93 -0.15
N VAL A 460 12.54 -25.60 -0.18
CA VAL A 460 11.28 -24.91 0.16
C VAL A 460 10.77 -24.05 -1.00
N GLU A 461 11.26 -24.28 -2.22
CA GLU A 461 10.90 -23.53 -3.44
C GLU A 461 10.85 -22.01 -3.27
N THR A 462 11.78 -21.47 -2.47
CA THR A 462 11.71 -20.07 -2.02
C THR A 462 12.89 -19.26 -2.56
N THR A 463 12.57 -18.06 -3.04
CA THR A 463 13.57 -17.02 -3.33
C THR A 463 13.39 -15.84 -2.39
N ILE A 464 14.46 -15.52 -1.66
CA ILE A 464 14.53 -14.45 -0.69
C ILE A 464 15.40 -13.34 -1.27
N ASN A 465 14.80 -12.18 -1.55
CA ASN A 465 15.52 -10.99 -1.96
C ASN A 465 15.68 -10.04 -0.78
N LEU A 466 16.92 -9.77 -0.41
CA LEU A 466 17.28 -8.91 0.71
C LEU A 466 17.77 -7.55 0.21
N ASN A 467 17.43 -6.50 0.98
CA ASN A 467 17.88 -5.13 0.74
C ASN A 467 17.62 -4.65 -0.69
N GLN A 468 16.38 -4.79 -1.14
CA GLN A 468 15.94 -4.25 -2.40
C GLN A 468 15.84 -2.72 -2.34
N VAL A 469 16.55 -2.06 -3.25
CA VAL A 469 16.56 -0.60 -3.36
C VAL A 469 16.42 -0.19 -4.82
N SER A 470 15.57 0.80 -5.07
CA SER A 470 15.45 1.45 -6.37
C SER A 470 15.62 2.94 -6.23
N ALA A 471 16.29 3.53 -7.21
CA ALA A 471 16.28 4.97 -7.41
C ALA A 471 16.09 5.26 -8.90
N ARG A 472 15.13 6.13 -9.19
CA ARG A 472 14.81 6.60 -10.54
C ARG A 472 14.47 8.08 -10.50
N PHE A 473 14.77 8.77 -11.59
CA PHE A 473 14.43 10.17 -11.80
C PHE A 473 13.85 10.34 -13.21
N LEU A 474 12.64 10.89 -13.28
CA LEU A 474 11.95 11.14 -14.55
C LEU A 474 12.03 12.62 -14.88
N GLY A 475 12.89 12.95 -15.84
CA GLY A 475 13.11 14.29 -16.37
C GLY A 475 11.98 14.80 -17.26
N GLY A 476 11.87 16.13 -17.38
CA GLY A 476 10.73 16.88 -17.93
C GLY A 476 10.38 16.78 -19.42
N ASN A 477 10.84 15.76 -20.15
CA ASN A 477 10.49 15.59 -21.58
C ASN A 477 9.55 14.42 -21.89
N ASN A 478 9.02 13.70 -20.88
CA ASN A 478 8.20 12.49 -21.08
C ASN A 478 6.81 12.51 -20.47
#